data_AF-A0A0Q6GPM9-F1
#
_entry.id   AF-A0A0Q6GPM9-F1
#
_cell.length_a   1.000
_cell.length_b   1.000
_cell.length_c   1.000
_cell.angle_alpha   90.00
_cell.angle_beta   90.00
_cell.angle_gamma   90.00
#
_symmetry.space_group_name_H-M   'P 1'
#
loop_
_entity.id
_entity.type
_entity.pdbx_description
1 polymer ?
#
loop_
_entity_poly.entity_id
_entity_poly.type
_entity_poly.pdbx_seq_one_letter_code
_entity_poly.pdbx_strand_id
1 'polypeptide(L)'
;MCKFILSSVGQRPPYYEVAEHLWGVGCNIDSDGNSSTPDATDWTELTLSLRPDNSQRVDIDPIITEGLLNLSIKAEIEDLAHRAALFLRDRAGGLLIRTE
;
A
#
# COMPACT_ATOMS: atom_id res chain seq x y z
N MET A 1 -11.88 -10.45 -1.06
CA MET A 1 -10.75 -9.56 -1.40
C MET A 1 -11.20 -8.33 -2.16
N CYS A 2 -11.01 -7.14 -1.58
CA CYS A 2 -11.21 -5.85 -2.23
C CYS A 2 -9.91 -5.40 -2.89
N LYS A 3 -10.00 -4.72 -4.05
CA LYS A 3 -8.84 -4.26 -4.82
C LYS A 3 -9.04 -2.86 -5.38
N PHE A 4 -7.97 -2.08 -5.34
CA PHE A 4 -7.83 -0.79 -6.00
C PHE A 4 -6.59 -0.77 -6.90
N ILE A 5 -6.65 0.00 -7.97
CA ILE A 5 -5.51 0.31 -8.82
C ILE A 5 -5.21 1.80 -8.69
N LEU A 6 -3.97 2.12 -8.32
CA LEU A 6 -3.43 3.47 -8.34
C LEU A 6 -2.49 3.60 -9.54
N SER A 7 -2.87 4.42 -10.51
CA SER A 7 -2.08 4.66 -11.72
C SER A 7 -1.36 6.00 -11.70
N SER A 8 -0.28 6.11 -12.47
CA SER A 8 0.58 7.31 -12.53
C SER A 8 1.12 7.71 -11.14
N VAL A 9 1.52 6.70 -10.35
CA VAL A 9 1.99 6.91 -8.97
C VAL A 9 3.34 7.64 -8.96
N GLY A 10 3.48 8.61 -8.07
CA GLY A 10 4.75 9.32 -7.81
C GLY A 10 5.64 8.59 -6.81
N GLN A 11 6.43 9.36 -6.06
CA GLN A 11 7.20 8.82 -4.92
C GLN A 11 6.24 8.41 -3.81
N ARG A 12 6.45 7.22 -3.25
CA ARG A 12 5.62 6.67 -2.17
C ARG A 12 6.14 7.19 -0.83
N PRO A 13 5.29 7.25 0.21
CA PRO A 13 5.80 7.50 1.55
C PRO A 13 6.71 6.33 2.00
N PRO A 14 7.59 6.54 2.99
CA PRO A 14 8.22 5.44 3.72
C PRO A 14 7.19 4.39 4.12
N TYR A 15 7.53 3.10 4.01
CA TYR A 15 6.54 2.03 4.16
C TYR A 15 5.86 2.03 5.54
N TYR A 16 6.58 2.45 6.58
CA TYR A 16 6.04 2.51 7.94
C TYR A 16 4.93 3.56 8.08
N GLU A 17 4.95 4.66 7.32
CA GLU A 17 3.87 5.66 7.36
C GLU A 17 2.54 5.05 6.88
N VAL A 18 2.58 4.09 5.95
CA VAL A 18 1.38 3.37 5.50
C VAL A 18 0.81 2.56 6.67
N ALA A 19 1.65 1.82 7.38
CA ALA A 19 1.23 1.04 8.54
C ALA A 19 0.67 1.93 9.66
N GLU A 20 1.35 3.02 9.97
CA GLU A 20 0.93 3.96 11.01
C GLU A 20 -0.38 4.67 10.66
N HIS A 21 -0.62 4.96 9.37
CA HIS A 21 -1.90 5.47 8.91
C HIS A 21 -3.05 4.47 9.13
N LEU A 22 -2.78 3.17 8.96
CA LEU A 22 -3.80 2.12 9.07
C LEU A 22 -4.09 1.77 10.54
N TRP A 23 -3.05 1.61 11.35
CA TRP A 23 -3.18 1.02 12.70
C TRP A 23 -2.65 1.90 13.84
N GLY A 24 -2.15 3.11 13.53
CA GLY A 24 -1.63 4.06 14.51
C GLY A 24 -0.11 4.04 14.63
N VAL A 25 0.43 5.15 15.15
CA VAL A 25 1.88 5.36 15.33
C VAL A 25 2.50 4.26 16.19
N GLY A 26 3.64 3.73 15.74
CA GLY A 26 4.35 2.67 16.46
C GLY A 26 3.63 1.31 16.48
N CYS A 27 2.70 1.06 15.55
CA CYS A 27 2.03 -0.23 15.45
C CYS A 27 3.03 -1.38 15.25
N ASN A 28 2.72 -2.53 15.85
CA ASN A 28 3.56 -3.73 15.77
C ASN A 28 3.16 -4.57 14.55
N ILE A 29 3.95 -4.48 13.50
CA ILE A 29 3.67 -5.09 12.21
C ILE A 29 4.72 -6.13 11.80
N ASP A 30 4.34 -7.00 10.89
CA ASP A 30 5.26 -7.64 9.97
C ASP A 30 5.17 -6.93 8.62
N SER A 31 6.32 -6.67 8.01
CA SER A 31 6.43 -6.06 6.68
C SER A 31 7.33 -6.89 5.77
N ASP A 32 6.99 -6.94 4.50
CA ASP A 32 7.84 -7.47 3.43
C ASP A 32 7.73 -6.57 2.19
N GLY A 33 8.63 -6.71 1.22
CA GLY A 33 8.64 -5.93 -0.01
C GLY A 33 10.04 -5.54 -0.44
N ASN A 34 10.14 -4.53 -1.29
CA ASN A 34 11.40 -4.16 -1.94
C ASN A 34 11.95 -2.78 -1.53
N SER A 35 11.55 -2.28 -0.36
CA SER A 35 12.13 -1.06 0.21
C SER A 35 13.60 -1.30 0.57
N SER A 36 14.50 -0.50 0.01
CA SER A 36 15.95 -0.63 0.23
C SER A 36 16.40 -0.12 1.60
N THR A 37 15.67 0.85 2.15
CA THR A 37 15.85 1.42 3.48
C THR A 37 14.48 1.76 4.08
N PRO A 38 14.37 2.02 5.39
CA PRO A 38 13.10 2.43 6.00
C PRO A 38 12.49 3.69 5.38
N ASP A 39 13.31 4.66 4.99
CA ASP A 39 12.87 5.94 4.43
C ASP A 39 12.84 5.96 2.89
N ALA A 40 13.05 4.81 2.24
CA ALA A 40 13.03 4.73 0.79
C ALA A 40 11.61 5.03 0.27
N THR A 41 11.54 5.86 -0.77
CA THR A 41 10.29 6.30 -1.39
C THR A 41 10.07 5.68 -2.77
N ASP A 42 10.97 4.77 -3.16
CA ASP A 42 11.06 4.12 -4.46
C ASP A 42 10.65 2.64 -4.45
N TRP A 43 10.12 2.12 -3.34
CA TRP A 43 9.54 0.76 -3.27
C TRP A 43 8.32 0.61 -4.18
N THR A 44 8.19 -0.52 -4.85
CA THR A 44 7.06 -0.83 -5.76
C THR A 44 6.21 -1.98 -5.26
N GLU A 45 6.69 -2.70 -4.25
CA GLU A 45 6.04 -3.84 -3.62
C GLU A 45 6.10 -3.67 -2.10
N LEU A 46 4.96 -3.91 -1.44
CA LEU A 46 4.85 -3.82 0.02
C LEU A 46 3.75 -4.76 0.52
N THR A 47 4.10 -5.61 1.47
CA THR A 47 3.17 -6.36 2.31
C THR A 47 3.21 -5.79 3.72
N LEU A 48 2.05 -5.53 4.31
CA LEU A 48 1.93 -5.16 5.73
C LEU A 48 0.88 -6.04 6.41
N SER A 49 1.20 -6.53 7.62
CA SER A 49 0.29 -7.31 8.46
C SER A 49 0.40 -6.86 9.92
N LEU A 50 -0.73 -6.60 10.58
CA LEU A 50 -0.76 -6.29 12.01
C LEU A 50 -0.53 -7.56 12.83
N ARG A 51 0.54 -7.65 13.64
CA ARG A 51 0.89 -8.89 14.36
C ARG A 51 -0.19 -9.43 15.30
N PRO A 52 -0.93 -8.59 16.05
CA PRO A 52 -2.06 -9.05 16.84
C PRO A 52 -3.17 -9.74 16.05
N ASP A 53 -3.31 -9.48 14.75
CA ASP A 53 -4.40 -9.97 13.92
C ASP A 53 -3.99 -10.07 12.44
N ASN A 54 -3.61 -11.27 12.00
CA ASN A 54 -3.17 -11.51 10.62
C ASN A 54 -4.26 -11.32 9.55
N SER A 55 -5.53 -11.13 9.94
CA SER A 55 -6.57 -10.72 8.99
C SER A 55 -6.45 -9.25 8.58
N GLN A 56 -5.77 -8.44 9.40
CA GLN A 56 -5.39 -7.06 9.11
C GLN A 56 -4.13 -7.04 8.25
N ARG A 57 -4.28 -7.50 7.00
CA ARG A 57 -3.22 -7.55 6.01
C ARG A 57 -3.59 -6.73 4.78
N VAL A 58 -2.64 -5.91 4.33
CA VAL A 58 -2.70 -5.23 3.03
C VAL A 58 -1.48 -5.60 2.21
N ASP A 59 -1.72 -5.90 0.94
CA ASP A 59 -0.69 -6.21 -0.03
C ASP A 59 -0.74 -5.15 -1.15
N ILE A 60 0.44 -4.71 -1.58
CA ILE A 60 0.63 -3.73 -2.63
C ILE A 60 1.63 -4.32 -3.62
N ASP A 61 1.15 -4.65 -4.80
CA ASP A 61 1.96 -5.27 -5.85
C ASP A 61 2.12 -4.31 -7.04
N PRO A 62 3.27 -4.32 -7.74
CA PRO A 62 3.43 -3.55 -8.96
C PRO A 62 2.64 -4.17 -10.12
N ILE A 63 1.95 -3.33 -10.90
CA ILE A 63 1.41 -3.67 -12.22
C ILE A 63 2.06 -2.76 -13.24
N ILE A 64 2.81 -3.34 -14.19
CA ILE A 64 3.34 -2.60 -15.33
C ILE A 64 2.34 -2.69 -16.48
N THR A 65 1.80 -1.55 -16.91
CA THR A 65 0.89 -1.45 -18.07
C THR A 65 1.41 -0.38 -19.00
N GLU A 66 1.65 -0.73 -20.26
CA GLU A 66 2.23 0.18 -21.27
C GLU A 66 3.55 0.83 -20.81
N GLY A 67 4.35 0.12 -20.00
CA GLY A 67 5.62 0.60 -19.46
C GLY A 67 5.48 1.57 -18.26
N LEU A 68 4.26 1.85 -17.82
CA LEU A 68 3.99 2.68 -16.64
C LEU A 68 3.75 1.82 -15.40
N LEU A 69 4.30 2.27 -14.26
CA LEU A 69 4.07 1.66 -12.96
C LEU A 69 2.69 2.06 -12.43
N ASN A 70 1.91 1.05 -12.10
CA ASN A 70 0.68 1.15 -11.31
C ASN A 70 0.83 0.28 -10.06
N LEU A 71 0.08 0.59 -9.00
CA LEU A 71 0.05 -0.21 -7.78
C LEU A 71 -1.31 -0.90 -7.64
N SER A 72 -1.29 -2.22 -7.44
CA SER A 72 -2.44 -3.03 -7.06
C SER A 72 -2.53 -3.10 -5.55
N ILE A 73 -3.51 -2.46 -4.96
CA ILE A 73 -3.68 -2.37 -3.50
C ILE A 73 -4.83 -3.28 -3.12
N LYS A 74 -4.56 -4.35 -2.36
CA LYS A 74 -5.53 -5.41 -2.05
C LYS A 74 -5.53 -5.76 -0.56
N ALA A 75 -6.72 -6.08 -0.05
CA ALA A 75 -6.92 -6.64 1.29
C ALA A 75 -8.20 -7.47 1.32
N GLU A 76 -8.32 -8.39 2.29
CA GLU A 76 -9.59 -9.09 2.51
C GLU A 76 -10.65 -8.16 3.13
N ILE A 77 -10.21 -7.24 3.99
CA ILE A 77 -11.06 -6.24 4.62
C ILE A 77 -11.17 -5.02 3.69
N GLU A 78 -12.37 -4.73 3.20
CA GLU A 78 -12.63 -3.64 2.26
C GLU A 78 -12.18 -2.27 2.79
N ASP A 79 -12.51 -1.95 4.05
CA ASP A 79 -12.10 -0.69 4.69
C ASP A 79 -10.58 -0.53 4.72
N LEU A 80 -9.85 -1.63 4.95
CA LEU A 80 -8.39 -1.64 5.01
C LEU A 80 -7.77 -1.33 3.64
N ALA A 81 -8.23 -2.02 2.58
CA ALA A 81 -7.79 -1.74 1.21
C ALA A 81 -8.11 -0.29 0.81
N HIS A 82 -9.31 0.19 1.15
CA HIS A 82 -9.75 1.53 0.79
C HIS A 82 -8.94 2.62 1.49
N ARG A 83 -8.70 2.49 2.80
CA ARG A 83 -7.87 3.45 3.55
C ARG A 83 -6.43 3.48 3.04
N ALA A 84 -5.82 2.33 2.78
CA ALA A 84 -4.48 2.27 2.19
C ALA A 84 -4.44 2.95 0.82
N ALA A 85 -5.44 2.70 -0.02
CA ALA A 85 -5.56 3.28 -1.34
C ALA A 85 -5.71 4.81 -1.34
N LEU A 86 -6.57 5.34 -0.45
CA LEU A 86 -6.72 6.79 -0.30
C LEU A 86 -5.44 7.44 0.22
N PHE A 87 -4.80 6.85 1.23
CA PHE A 87 -3.54 7.37 1.77
C PHE A 87 -2.44 7.44 0.72
N LEU A 88 -2.26 6.36 -0.07
CA LEU A 88 -1.25 6.33 -1.12
C LEU A 88 -1.55 7.33 -2.23
N ARG A 89 -2.82 7.47 -2.65
CA ARG A 89 -3.21 8.52 -3.61
C ARG A 89 -2.89 9.92 -3.07
N ASP A 90 -3.20 10.18 -1.80
CA ASP A 90 -3.00 11.50 -1.21
C ASP A 90 -1.50 11.84 -1.03
N ARG A 91 -0.64 10.84 -0.78
CA ARG A 91 0.81 11.01 -0.58
C ARG A 91 1.64 10.94 -1.86
N ALA A 92 1.26 10.07 -2.79
CA ALA A 92 2.02 9.79 -4.01
C ALA A 92 1.34 10.35 -5.27
N GLY A 93 0.13 10.89 -5.16
CA GLY A 93 -0.67 11.33 -6.31
C GLY A 93 -1.22 10.16 -7.12
N GLY A 94 -1.67 10.47 -8.34
CA GLY A 94 -2.18 9.48 -9.29
C GLY A 94 -3.71 9.38 -9.34
N LEU A 95 -4.19 8.47 -10.18
CA LEU A 95 -5.62 8.19 -10.36
C LEU A 95 -5.98 6.86 -9.71
N LEU A 96 -7.00 6.91 -8.85
CA LEU A 96 -7.44 5.74 -8.09
C LEU A 96 -8.73 5.18 -8.66
N ILE A 97 -8.72 3.89 -8.98
CA ILE A 97 -9.89 3.15 -9.51
C ILE A 97 -10.13 1.94 -8.61
N ARG A 98 -11.37 1.75 -8.16
CA ARG A 98 -11.80 0.50 -7.51
C ARG A 98 -12.05 -0.55 -8.59
N THR A 99 -11.58 -1.77 -8.38
CA THR A 99 -11.83 -2.91 -9.28
C THR A 99 -12.67 -3.96 -8.58
N GLU A 100 -13.53 -4.64 -9.34
CA GLU A 100 -14.33 -5.79 -8.88
C GLU A 100 -13.47 -7.02 -8.56
#